data_AF-A0A663LTV7-F1
#
_entry.id   AF-A0A663LTV7-F1
#
_cell.length_a   1.000
_cell.length_b   1.000
_cell.length_c   1.000
_cell.angle_alpha   90.00
_cell.angle_beta   90.00
_cell.angle_gamma   90.00
#
_symmetry.space_group_name_H-M   'P 1'
#
loop_
_entity.id
_entity.type
_entity.pdbx_description
1 polymer ?
#
loop_
_entity_poly.entity_id
_entity_poly.type
_entity_poly.pdbx_seq_one_letter_code
_entity_poly.pdbx_strand_id
1 'polypeptide(L)'
;MWFHPNISGIEAEKLLLTRGVHGSFLARPSKSNPGDFTLSVRRNDEVTHIKIQNTGDYYDLYGGEKFATLAELVQYYTEQQGLLREKNSNVIELKYPLNCQDPTSERWYHGHLTGKEAEKLLTEKGKPGSFLVRESQSKPGDFVLSVLTNEDKMETGDRKPHVTHVMIHYQPDGKYDVGGGERFDTLTDLVEHYKKNPMVEKSGAVQNAPVPLSLLCLWVKNIIFSVS
;
A
#
# COMPACT_ATOMS: atom_id res chain seq x y z
N MET A 1 6.13 8.58 -9.34
CA MET A 1 6.09 9.61 -8.30
C MET A 1 7.01 9.17 -7.16
N TRP A 2 8.01 9.98 -6.76
CA TRP A 2 9.07 9.63 -5.78
C TRP A 2 8.70 9.91 -4.31
N PHE A 3 7.51 10.45 -4.08
CA PHE A 3 6.99 10.71 -2.74
C PHE A 3 6.21 9.49 -2.24
N HIS A 4 6.52 9.04 -1.03
CA HIS A 4 5.90 7.88 -0.37
C HIS A 4 5.21 8.37 0.92
N PRO A 5 3.87 8.48 0.94
CA PRO A 5 3.15 9.15 2.04
C PRO A 5 3.17 8.36 3.35
N ASN A 6 3.33 7.04 3.31
CA ASN A 6 3.02 6.16 4.45
C ASN A 6 4.18 5.27 4.91
N ILE A 7 5.43 5.59 4.53
CA ILE A 7 6.58 4.74 4.89
C ILE A 7 7.50 5.37 5.95
N SER A 8 8.08 4.52 6.80
CA SER A 8 9.10 4.86 7.79
C SER A 8 10.51 4.94 7.19
N GLY A 9 11.49 5.34 8.01
CA GLY A 9 12.91 5.24 7.65
C GLY A 9 13.33 3.82 7.34
N ILE A 10 12.99 2.87 8.22
CA ILE A 10 13.33 1.45 8.06
C ILE A 10 12.73 0.88 6.76
N GLU A 11 11.47 1.21 6.45
CA GLU A 11 10.82 0.77 5.20
C GLU A 11 11.47 1.42 3.97
N ALA A 12 11.83 2.71 4.06
CA ALA A 12 12.57 3.40 3.00
C ALA A 12 13.96 2.78 2.75
N GLU A 13 14.69 2.43 3.82
CA GLU A 13 15.97 1.74 3.72
C GLU A 13 15.80 0.40 3.01
N LYS A 14 14.84 -0.43 3.45
CA LYS A 14 14.52 -1.71 2.81
C LYS A 14 14.21 -1.53 1.33
N LEU A 15 13.34 -0.58 0.97
CA LEU A 15 12.98 -0.29 -0.43
C LEU A 15 14.18 0.14 -1.27
N LEU A 16 15.00 1.06 -0.75
CA LEU A 16 16.17 1.58 -1.45
C LEU A 16 17.25 0.51 -1.64
N LEU A 17 17.50 -0.32 -0.62
CA LEU A 17 18.49 -1.39 -0.68
C LEU A 17 18.04 -2.57 -1.56
N THR A 18 16.74 -2.89 -1.58
CA THR A 18 16.21 -4.02 -2.38
C THR A 18 15.92 -3.67 -3.83
N ARG A 19 15.46 -2.44 -4.11
CA ARG A 19 14.96 -2.03 -5.44
C ARG A 19 15.73 -0.88 -6.07
N GLY A 20 16.42 -0.09 -5.25
CA GLY A 20 17.23 1.03 -5.72
C GLY A 20 18.65 0.62 -6.10
N VAL A 21 19.40 1.59 -6.59
CA VAL A 21 20.85 1.52 -6.85
C VAL A 21 21.53 2.72 -6.20
N HIS A 22 22.86 2.83 -6.28
CA HIS A 22 23.56 4.04 -5.83
C HIS A 22 22.94 5.30 -6.48
N GLY A 23 22.62 6.31 -5.67
CA GLY A 23 21.96 7.54 -6.09
C GLY A 23 20.43 7.42 -6.22
N SER A 24 19.85 6.25 -5.90
CA SER A 24 18.39 6.14 -5.76
C SER A 24 17.88 6.93 -4.57
N PHE A 25 16.74 7.59 -4.70
CA PHE A 25 16.17 8.38 -3.62
C PHE A 25 14.65 8.33 -3.58
N LEU A 26 14.08 8.62 -2.42
CA LEU A 26 12.65 8.84 -2.23
C LEU A 26 12.42 9.90 -1.15
N ALA A 27 11.28 10.58 -1.19
CA ALA A 27 10.85 11.46 -0.11
C ALA A 27 9.66 10.85 0.63
N ARG A 28 9.57 11.12 1.93
CA ARG A 28 8.52 10.61 2.82
C ARG A 28 8.26 11.58 3.97
N PRO A 29 7.11 11.53 4.65
CA PRO A 29 6.93 12.25 5.91
C PRO A 29 7.96 11.86 6.97
N SER A 30 8.30 12.81 7.83
CA SER A 30 9.18 12.59 8.97
C SER A 30 8.40 11.98 10.14
N LYS A 31 8.80 10.78 10.58
CA LYS A 31 8.25 10.16 11.80
C LYS A 31 8.78 10.81 13.08
N SER A 32 10.01 11.33 13.05
CA SER A 32 10.65 11.94 14.23
C SER A 32 10.21 13.39 14.48
N ASN A 33 9.70 14.08 13.46
CA ASN A 33 9.18 15.44 13.57
C ASN A 33 7.92 15.57 12.69
N PRO A 34 6.72 15.35 13.25
CA PRO A 34 5.48 15.45 12.48
C PRO A 34 5.33 16.83 11.82
N GLY A 35 4.94 16.85 10.54
CA GLY A 35 4.83 18.06 9.72
C GLY A 35 6.03 18.30 8.80
N ASP A 36 7.20 17.78 9.17
CA ASP A 36 8.41 17.78 8.34
C ASP A 36 8.46 16.58 7.38
N PHE A 37 9.43 16.63 6.48
CA PHE A 37 9.71 15.56 5.51
C PHE A 37 11.12 15.00 5.68
N THR A 38 11.39 13.88 5.04
CA THR A 38 12.71 13.27 4.99
C THR A 38 12.99 12.76 3.58
N LEU A 39 14.15 13.14 3.05
CA LEU A 39 14.70 12.58 1.82
C LEU A 39 15.61 11.41 2.18
N SER A 40 15.27 10.21 1.73
CA SER A 40 16.07 9.00 1.94
C SER A 40 16.82 8.69 0.65
N VAL A 41 18.14 8.52 0.73
CA VAL A 41 19.02 8.39 -0.44
C VAL A 41 19.95 7.19 -0.25
N ARG A 42 19.99 6.28 -1.22
CA ARG A 42 20.94 5.17 -1.25
C ARG A 42 22.29 5.64 -1.74
N ARG A 43 23.33 5.36 -0.96
CA ARG A 43 24.73 5.61 -1.28
C ARG A 43 25.49 4.30 -1.12
N ASN A 44 25.81 3.67 -2.25
CA ASN A 44 26.39 2.33 -2.28
C ASN A 44 25.47 1.35 -1.55
N ASP A 45 25.94 0.79 -0.42
CA ASP A 45 25.20 -0.18 0.38
C ASP A 45 24.62 0.42 1.67
N GLU A 46 24.66 1.76 1.79
CA GLU A 46 24.09 2.50 2.91
C GLU A 46 22.96 3.41 2.43
N VAL A 47 22.11 3.83 3.38
CA VAL A 47 21.02 4.79 3.13
C VAL A 47 21.17 5.95 4.10
N THR A 48 21.24 7.17 3.56
CA THR A 48 21.28 8.41 4.32
C THR A 48 19.89 9.03 4.37
N HIS A 49 19.52 9.56 5.54
CA HIS A 49 18.27 10.30 5.74
C HIS A 49 18.54 11.78 5.99
N ILE A 50 17.98 12.63 5.14
CA ILE A 50 18.16 14.07 5.17
C ILE A 50 16.83 14.69 5.58
N LYS A 51 16.84 15.45 6.68
CA LYS A 51 15.63 16.13 7.17
C LYS A 51 15.32 17.32 6.27
N ILE A 52 14.04 17.47 5.95
CA ILE A 52 13.51 18.62 5.22
C ILE A 52 12.54 19.31 6.17
N GLN A 53 12.81 20.57 6.48
CA GLN A 53 11.92 21.37 7.30
C GLN A 53 10.75 21.87 6.45
N ASN A 54 9.55 21.89 7.03
CA ASN A 54 8.40 22.59 6.47
C ASN A 54 7.94 23.66 7.46
N THR A 55 8.16 24.94 7.13
CA THR A 55 7.78 26.06 8.01
C THR A 55 6.33 26.50 7.84
N GLY A 56 5.64 25.98 6.81
CA GLY A 56 4.35 26.48 6.34
C GLY A 56 4.50 27.47 5.18
N ASP A 57 5.59 28.23 5.14
CA ASP A 57 5.88 29.21 4.07
C ASP A 57 6.86 28.65 3.02
N TYR A 58 7.80 27.80 3.45
CA TYR A 58 8.83 27.24 2.57
C TYR A 58 9.40 25.92 3.11
N TYR A 59 10.13 25.24 2.24
CA TYR A 59 10.88 24.01 2.49
C TYR A 59 12.37 24.28 2.40
N ASP A 60 13.16 23.74 3.33
CA ASP A 60 14.63 23.82 3.29
C ASP A 60 15.30 22.58 3.91
N LEU A 61 16.63 22.54 3.85
CA LEU A 61 17.46 21.52 4.49
C LEU A 61 18.14 22.05 5.77
N TYR A 62 17.38 22.73 6.64
CA TYR A 62 17.86 23.29 7.92
C TYR A 62 19.05 24.25 7.74
N GLY A 63 18.82 25.35 7.01
CA GLY A 63 19.84 26.38 6.77
C GLY A 63 20.46 26.36 5.37
N GLY A 64 19.73 25.84 4.38
CA GLY A 64 20.08 25.88 2.96
C GLY A 64 19.19 26.82 2.15
N GLU A 65 19.12 26.58 0.84
CA GLU A 65 18.19 27.26 -0.07
C GLU A 65 16.73 26.96 0.32
N LYS A 66 15.85 27.93 0.06
CA LYS A 66 14.42 27.86 0.43
C LYS A 66 13.56 27.70 -0.82
N PHE A 67 12.57 26.80 -0.73
CA PHE A 67 11.71 26.43 -1.86
C PHE A 67 10.24 26.57 -1.50
N ALA A 68 9.38 26.92 -2.45
CA ALA A 68 7.94 27.06 -2.19
C ALA A 68 7.26 25.68 -2.11
N THR A 69 7.79 24.69 -2.82
CA THR A 69 7.26 23.31 -2.77
C THR A 69 8.36 22.27 -2.54
N LEU A 70 7.97 21.12 -1.98
CA LEU A 70 8.86 19.96 -1.86
C LEU A 70 9.37 19.48 -3.23
N ALA A 71 8.56 19.62 -4.28
CA ALA A 71 8.95 19.22 -5.63
C ALA A 71 10.08 20.10 -6.18
N GLU A 72 10.01 21.41 -5.99
CA GLU A 72 11.07 22.34 -6.38
C GLU A 72 12.38 22.05 -5.64
N LEU A 73 12.32 21.78 -4.33
CA LEU A 73 13.50 21.40 -3.55
C LEU A 73 14.17 20.17 -4.13
N VAL A 74 13.40 19.10 -4.38
CA VAL A 74 13.94 17.85 -4.92
C VAL A 74 14.48 18.05 -6.33
N GLN A 75 13.78 18.82 -7.17
CA GLN A 75 14.23 19.14 -8.52
C GLN A 75 15.57 19.89 -8.50
N TYR A 76 15.70 20.93 -7.67
CA TYR A 76 16.92 21.72 -7.54
C TYR A 76 18.14 20.86 -7.21
N TYR A 77 18.05 19.99 -6.21
CA TYR A 77 19.17 19.12 -5.82
C TYR A 77 19.39 17.93 -6.77
N THR A 78 18.42 17.62 -7.63
CA THR A 78 18.59 16.65 -8.73
C THR A 78 19.32 17.27 -9.92
N GLU A 79 19.06 18.54 -10.24
CA GLU A 79 19.70 19.24 -11.34
C GLU A 79 21.11 19.76 -10.98
N GLN A 80 21.29 20.22 -9.75
CA GLN A 80 22.55 20.81 -9.27
C GLN A 80 23.38 19.81 -8.44
N GLN A 81 23.91 18.80 -9.13
CA GLN A 81 24.77 17.78 -8.52
C GLN A 81 25.98 18.43 -7.80
N GLY A 82 26.31 17.94 -6.60
CA GLY A 82 27.47 18.44 -5.83
C GLY A 82 27.15 19.49 -4.75
N LEU A 83 25.93 20.03 -4.71
CA LEU A 83 25.50 20.97 -3.66
C LEU A 83 25.08 20.27 -2.37
N LEU A 84 24.43 19.12 -2.48
CA LEU A 84 24.00 18.35 -1.32
C LEU A 84 25.19 17.57 -0.75
N ARG A 85 25.58 17.89 0.48
CA ARG A 85 26.78 17.34 1.13
C ARG A 85 26.52 16.91 2.57
N GLU A 86 27.24 15.88 2.99
CA GLU A 86 27.32 15.49 4.40
C GLU A 86 28.28 16.40 5.19
N LYS A 87 28.25 16.25 6.51
CA LYS A 87 29.18 16.95 7.43
C LYS A 87 30.65 16.65 7.15
N ASN A 88 30.95 15.47 6.63
CA ASN A 88 32.29 15.05 6.21
C ASN A 88 32.65 15.55 4.79
N SER A 89 31.83 16.43 4.19
CA SER A 89 31.97 16.99 2.83
C SER A 89 31.77 16.03 1.66
N ASN A 90 31.37 14.77 1.93
CA ASN A 90 30.98 13.84 0.87
C ASN A 90 29.72 14.32 0.14
N VAL A 91 29.73 14.25 -1.18
CA VAL A 91 28.59 14.60 -2.02
C VAL A 91 27.51 13.51 -1.93
N ILE A 92 26.26 13.94 -1.83
CA ILE A 92 25.08 13.11 -1.95
C ILE A 92 24.45 13.39 -3.31
N GLU A 93 24.35 12.36 -4.14
CA GLU A 93 23.79 12.49 -5.49
C GLU A 93 22.34 12.00 -5.51
N LEU A 94 21.44 12.84 -6.00
CA LEU A 94 20.05 12.46 -6.29
C LEU A 94 19.96 12.14 -7.78
N LYS A 95 19.98 10.85 -8.14
CA LYS A 95 20.02 10.40 -9.55
C LYS A 95 18.76 9.69 -10.00
N TYR A 96 18.27 8.75 -9.19
CA TYR A 96 17.21 7.84 -9.61
C TYR A 96 16.02 7.91 -8.65
N PRO A 97 14.93 8.62 -8.98
CA PRO A 97 13.74 8.62 -8.13
C PRO A 97 13.19 7.21 -8.00
N LEU A 98 13.15 6.68 -6.78
CA LEU A 98 12.51 5.41 -6.47
C LEU A 98 11.01 5.67 -6.32
N ASN A 99 10.28 5.36 -7.37
CA ASN A 99 8.84 5.58 -7.40
C ASN A 99 8.14 4.77 -6.29
N CYS A 100 7.14 5.38 -5.65
CA CYS A 100 6.11 4.70 -4.88
C CYS A 100 5.33 3.83 -5.86
N GLN A 101 5.89 2.66 -6.20
CA GLN A 101 5.12 1.68 -6.94
C GLN A 101 4.13 1.08 -5.97
N ASP A 102 2.90 0.99 -6.45
CA ASP A 102 1.88 0.15 -5.89
C ASP A 102 2.48 -1.23 -5.55
N PRO A 103 2.03 -1.84 -4.44
CA PRO A 103 2.50 -3.17 -4.02
C PRO A 103 2.30 -4.24 -5.10
N THR A 104 1.49 -3.94 -6.13
CA THR A 104 1.31 -4.73 -7.32
C THR A 104 0.90 -3.84 -8.49
N SER A 105 1.22 -4.24 -9.72
CA SER A 105 0.73 -3.59 -10.96
C SER A 105 -0.62 -4.13 -11.43
N GLU A 106 -1.25 -4.98 -10.62
CA GLU A 106 -2.49 -5.65 -10.97
C GLU A 106 -3.69 -4.71 -10.99
N ARG A 107 -4.58 -4.89 -11.98
CA ARG A 107 -5.74 -4.01 -12.22
C ARG A 107 -6.78 -4.02 -11.09
N TRP A 108 -6.77 -5.05 -10.25
CA TRP A 108 -7.66 -5.17 -9.09
C TRP A 108 -7.13 -4.41 -7.87
N TYR A 109 -5.94 -3.79 -7.94
CA TYR A 109 -5.43 -2.91 -6.90
C TYR A 109 -5.83 -1.47 -7.18
N HIS A 110 -6.50 -0.84 -6.21
CA HIS A 110 -7.08 0.50 -6.34
C HIS A 110 -6.40 1.53 -5.45
N GLY A 111 -5.30 1.18 -4.78
CA GLY A 111 -4.57 2.10 -3.90
C GLY A 111 -5.46 2.75 -2.84
N HIS A 112 -5.40 4.07 -2.76
CA HIS A 112 -6.20 4.86 -1.84
C HIS A 112 -7.67 4.92 -2.27
N LEU A 113 -8.48 3.99 -1.75
CA LEU A 113 -9.92 3.91 -1.96
C LEU A 113 -10.61 3.65 -0.61
N THR A 114 -11.65 4.42 -0.30
CA THR A 114 -12.40 4.22 0.94
C THR A 114 -13.28 2.96 0.88
N GLY A 115 -13.71 2.45 2.04
CA GLY A 115 -14.68 1.35 2.08
C GLY A 115 -15.99 1.70 1.37
N LYS A 116 -16.52 2.91 1.59
CA LYS A 116 -17.75 3.39 0.95
C LYS A 116 -17.61 3.53 -0.58
N GLU A 117 -16.47 4.01 -1.07
CA GLU A 117 -16.20 4.09 -2.50
C GLU A 117 -16.05 2.69 -3.12
N ALA A 118 -15.41 1.76 -2.41
CA ALA A 118 -15.32 0.36 -2.83
C ALA A 118 -16.70 -0.30 -2.91
N GLU A 119 -17.54 -0.12 -1.89
CA GLU A 119 -18.94 -0.59 -1.87
C GLU A 119 -19.72 -0.06 -3.07
N LYS A 120 -19.63 1.26 -3.31
CA LYS A 120 -20.28 1.91 -4.44
C LYS A 120 -19.79 1.33 -5.77
N LEU A 121 -18.48 1.25 -5.98
CA LEU A 121 -17.88 0.74 -7.23
C LEU A 121 -18.27 -0.71 -7.50
N LEU A 122 -18.21 -1.56 -6.47
CA LEU A 122 -18.56 -2.98 -6.60
C LEU A 122 -20.07 -3.16 -6.82
N THR A 123 -20.93 -2.38 -6.18
CA THR A 123 -22.38 -2.48 -6.35
C THR A 123 -22.85 -1.92 -7.70
N GLU A 124 -22.23 -0.83 -8.19
CA GLU A 124 -22.63 -0.18 -9.45
C GLU A 124 -22.05 -0.87 -10.70
N LYS A 125 -20.82 -1.38 -10.61
CA LYS A 125 -20.08 -1.91 -11.78
C LYS A 125 -19.73 -3.39 -11.67
N GLY A 126 -19.78 -3.96 -10.47
CA GLY A 126 -19.39 -5.33 -10.20
C GLY A 126 -20.53 -6.33 -10.45
N LYS A 127 -20.15 -7.59 -10.43
CA LYS A 127 -21.05 -8.75 -10.37
C LYS A 127 -20.72 -9.55 -9.12
N PRO A 128 -21.59 -10.41 -8.62
CA PRO A 128 -21.27 -11.25 -7.48
C PRO A 128 -19.96 -12.00 -7.70
N GLY A 129 -19.04 -11.93 -6.73
CA GLY A 129 -17.66 -12.41 -6.82
C GLY A 129 -16.65 -11.38 -7.35
N SER A 130 -17.07 -10.20 -7.82
CA SER A 130 -16.16 -9.09 -8.11
C SER A 130 -15.45 -8.65 -6.83
N PHE A 131 -14.17 -8.33 -6.96
CA PHE A 131 -13.35 -7.91 -5.84
C PHE A 131 -12.38 -6.81 -6.25
N LEU A 132 -11.85 -6.11 -5.25
CA LEU A 132 -10.73 -5.20 -5.37
C LEU A 132 -9.90 -5.22 -4.08
N VAL A 133 -8.64 -4.82 -4.18
CA VAL A 133 -7.76 -4.56 -3.02
C VAL A 133 -7.47 -3.08 -2.94
N ARG A 134 -7.54 -2.54 -1.73
CA ARG A 134 -7.33 -1.11 -1.42
C ARG A 134 -6.47 -0.96 -0.17
N GLU A 135 -5.90 0.22 0.04
CA GLU A 135 -5.23 0.56 1.30
C GLU A 135 -6.22 0.56 2.48
N SER A 136 -5.76 0.14 3.65
CA SER A 136 -6.53 0.24 4.88
C SER A 136 -6.51 1.68 5.41
N GLN A 137 -7.69 2.24 5.62
CA GLN A 137 -7.85 3.58 6.20
C GLN A 137 -7.77 3.58 7.73
N SER A 138 -8.09 2.45 8.37
CA SER A 138 -8.05 2.32 9.83
C SER A 138 -6.67 1.92 10.35
N LYS A 139 -5.85 1.28 9.52
CA LYS A 139 -4.49 0.84 9.88
C LYS A 139 -3.51 1.09 8.73
N PRO A 140 -2.80 2.24 8.73
CA PRO A 140 -1.81 2.57 7.70
C PRO A 140 -0.77 1.46 7.53
N GLY A 141 -0.48 1.09 6.26
CA GLY A 141 0.44 0.01 5.90
C GLY A 141 -0.24 -1.35 5.66
N ASP A 142 -1.46 -1.55 6.19
CA ASP A 142 -2.28 -2.72 5.87
C ASP A 142 -3.17 -2.45 4.64
N PHE A 143 -3.77 -3.52 4.12
CA PHE A 143 -4.64 -3.51 2.95
C PHE A 143 -6.00 -4.12 3.29
N VAL A 144 -6.97 -3.96 2.39
CA VAL A 144 -8.31 -4.54 2.53
C VAL A 144 -8.73 -5.16 1.21
N LEU A 145 -9.06 -6.45 1.23
CA LEU A 145 -9.75 -7.13 0.14
C LEU A 145 -11.26 -6.90 0.30
N SER A 146 -11.87 -6.20 -0.66
CA SER A 146 -13.31 -5.94 -0.69
C SER A 146 -13.95 -6.82 -1.76
N VAL A 147 -14.96 -7.61 -1.40
CA VAL A 147 -15.59 -8.61 -2.28
C VAL A 147 -17.10 -8.40 -2.31
N LEU A 148 -17.69 -8.32 -3.50
CA LEU A 148 -19.13 -8.29 -3.68
C LEU A 148 -19.70 -9.70 -3.53
N THR A 149 -20.59 -9.89 -2.57
CA THR A 149 -21.20 -11.16 -2.21
C THR A 149 -22.72 -11.10 -2.38
N ASN A 150 -23.34 -12.24 -2.71
CA ASN A 150 -24.79 -12.40 -2.66
C ASN A 150 -25.16 -12.99 -1.30
N GLU A 151 -26.14 -12.43 -0.59
CA GLU A 151 -26.77 -13.21 0.48
C GLU A 151 -27.90 -14.08 -0.10
N ASP A 152 -27.93 -15.32 0.35
CA ASP A 152 -29.08 -16.21 0.23
C ASP A 152 -30.19 -15.73 1.18
N LYS A 153 -31.38 -15.51 0.61
CA LYS A 153 -32.71 -15.55 1.23
C LYS A 153 -32.76 -15.20 2.73
N MET A 154 -32.78 -13.91 3.06
CA MET A 154 -33.52 -13.44 4.25
C MET A 154 -34.99 -13.29 3.88
N GLU A 155 -35.88 -13.79 4.74
CA GLU A 155 -37.33 -13.89 4.52
C GLU A 155 -38.08 -12.54 4.40
N THR A 156 -37.37 -11.42 4.49
CA THR A 156 -37.94 -10.07 4.38
C THR A 156 -37.38 -9.31 3.18
N GLY A 157 -37.94 -9.61 2.00
CA GLY A 157 -38.25 -8.67 0.92
C GLY A 157 -37.14 -7.94 0.15
N ASP A 158 -36.07 -7.47 0.78
CA ASP A 158 -35.13 -6.52 0.16
C ASP A 158 -33.80 -7.19 -0.20
N ARG A 159 -33.70 -7.58 -1.47
CA ARG A 159 -32.50 -8.16 -2.09
C ARG A 159 -31.47 -7.06 -2.34
N LYS A 160 -30.54 -6.83 -1.42
CA LYS A 160 -29.41 -5.93 -1.68
C LYS A 160 -28.08 -6.69 -1.72
N PRO A 161 -27.28 -6.53 -2.78
CA PRO A 161 -25.91 -7.06 -2.77
C PRO A 161 -25.12 -6.41 -1.63
N HIS A 162 -24.25 -7.18 -0.98
CA HIS A 162 -23.42 -6.72 0.13
C HIS A 162 -21.94 -6.85 -0.24
N VAL A 163 -21.09 -6.02 0.37
CA VAL A 163 -19.65 -6.08 0.18
C VAL A 163 -19.00 -6.48 1.50
N THR A 164 -18.27 -7.59 1.48
CA THR A 164 -17.46 -8.05 2.60
C THR A 164 -16.07 -7.45 2.51
N HIS A 165 -15.54 -6.97 3.63
CA HIS A 165 -14.20 -6.39 3.73
C HIS A 165 -13.30 -7.27 4.61
N VAL A 166 -12.28 -7.87 4.01
CA VAL A 166 -11.29 -8.71 4.70
C VAL A 166 -9.99 -7.91 4.84
N MET A 167 -9.49 -7.80 6.07
CA MET A 167 -8.22 -7.14 6.33
C MET A 167 -7.04 -8.00 5.84
N ILE A 168 -6.09 -7.38 5.15
CA ILE A 168 -4.82 -7.97 4.77
C ILE A 168 -3.72 -7.24 5.54
N HIS A 169 -3.00 -7.96 6.40
CA HIS A 169 -1.93 -7.41 7.19
C HIS A 169 -0.59 -7.50 6.45
N TYR A 170 0.18 -6.42 6.49
CA TYR A 170 1.59 -6.44 6.11
C TYR A 170 2.45 -6.65 7.36
N GLN A 171 3.16 -7.76 7.41
CA GLN A 171 3.90 -8.21 8.58
C GLN A 171 5.34 -7.64 8.59
N PRO A 172 5.98 -7.52 9.78
CA PRO A 172 7.36 -7.00 9.88
C PRO A 172 8.39 -7.81 9.10
N ASP A 173 8.14 -9.10 8.86
CA ASP A 173 8.98 -9.98 8.03
C ASP A 173 8.86 -9.68 6.52
N GLY A 174 7.96 -8.76 6.14
CA GLY A 174 7.73 -8.36 4.76
C GLY A 174 6.73 -9.22 4.00
N LYS A 175 5.95 -10.05 4.69
CA LYS A 175 4.92 -10.90 4.09
C LYS A 175 3.51 -10.38 4.34
N TYR A 176 2.55 -10.91 3.59
CA TYR A 176 1.13 -10.58 3.67
C TYR A 176 0.32 -11.74 4.22
N ASP A 177 -0.64 -11.47 5.10
CA ASP A 177 -1.64 -12.44 5.55
C ASP A 177 -2.99 -11.80 5.81
N VAL A 178 -3.98 -12.59 6.22
CA VAL A 178 -5.36 -12.15 6.49
C VAL A 178 -5.77 -12.36 7.95
N GLY A 179 -4.81 -12.27 8.87
CA GLY A 179 -5.04 -12.40 10.32
C GLY A 179 -4.86 -13.82 10.86
N GLY A 180 -4.35 -14.74 10.05
CA GLY A 180 -4.01 -16.12 10.42
C GLY A 180 -3.80 -17.00 9.18
N GLY A 181 -3.15 -18.15 9.37
CA GLY A 181 -2.89 -19.11 8.29
C GLY A 181 -1.59 -18.86 7.52
N GLU A 182 -1.63 -19.10 6.20
CA GLU A 182 -0.47 -18.96 5.31
C GLU A 182 -0.10 -17.49 5.08
N ARG A 183 1.20 -17.24 4.90
CA ARG A 183 1.77 -15.92 4.61
C ARG A 183 2.39 -15.90 3.22
N PHE A 184 2.23 -14.79 2.52
CA PHE A 184 2.60 -14.66 1.11
C PHE A 184 3.64 -13.56 0.92
N ASP A 185 4.54 -13.74 -0.04
CA ASP A 185 5.58 -12.74 -0.34
C ASP A 185 5.01 -11.53 -1.11
N THR A 186 3.89 -11.70 -1.83
CA THR A 186 3.23 -10.62 -2.58
C THR A 186 1.71 -10.63 -2.38
N LEU A 187 1.06 -9.47 -2.57
CA LEU A 187 -0.40 -9.38 -2.61
C LEU A 187 -1.00 -10.23 -3.74
N THR A 188 -0.26 -10.36 -4.86
CA THR A 188 -0.70 -11.18 -5.99
C THR A 188 -0.78 -12.65 -5.60
N ASP A 189 0.23 -13.18 -4.92
CA ASP A 189 0.24 -14.58 -4.45
C ASP A 189 -0.90 -14.84 -3.46
N LEU A 190 -1.14 -13.89 -2.54
CA LEU A 190 -2.25 -13.96 -1.58
C LEU A 190 -3.60 -14.04 -2.31
N VAL A 191 -3.84 -13.14 -3.27
CA VAL A 191 -5.10 -13.10 -4.03
C VAL A 191 -5.27 -14.37 -4.87
N GLU A 192 -4.24 -14.83 -5.55
CA GLU A 192 -4.29 -16.06 -6.36
C GLU A 192 -4.50 -17.31 -5.51
N HIS A 193 -3.93 -17.36 -4.31
CA HIS A 193 -4.20 -18.43 -3.35
C HIS A 193 -5.68 -18.44 -2.96
N TYR A 194 -6.22 -17.32 -2.50
CA TYR A 194 -7.61 -17.25 -2.00
C TYR A 194 -8.68 -17.30 -3.10
N LYS A 195 -8.31 -17.02 -4.35
CA LYS A 195 -9.13 -17.37 -5.52
C LYS A 195 -9.30 -18.88 -5.67
N LYS A 196 -8.25 -19.67 -5.37
CA LYS A 196 -8.27 -21.14 -5.50
C LYS A 196 -8.79 -21.83 -4.23
N ASN A 197 -8.55 -21.23 -3.07
CA ASN A 197 -8.91 -21.74 -1.75
C ASN A 197 -9.79 -20.72 -1.02
N PRO A 198 -11.12 -20.76 -1.18
CA PRO A 198 -12.00 -19.74 -0.59
C PRO A 198 -11.93 -19.70 0.95
N MET A 199 -11.87 -18.49 1.53
CA MET A 199 -11.71 -18.25 2.96
C MET A 199 -12.96 -18.61 3.78
N VAL A 200 -12.80 -19.34 4.90
CA VAL A 200 -13.90 -19.66 5.82
C VAL A 200 -13.93 -18.69 7.01
N GLU A 201 -14.99 -17.89 7.13
CA GLU A 201 -15.20 -17.03 8.29
C GLU A 201 -15.69 -17.87 9.49
N LYS A 202 -14.99 -17.78 10.63
CA LYS A 202 -15.41 -18.38 11.90
C LYS A 202 -15.94 -17.28 12.80
N SER A 203 -17.22 -16.95 12.69
CA SER A 203 -17.92 -16.15 13.70
C SER A 203 -17.98 -16.95 15.00
N GLY A 204 -17.44 -16.37 16.09
CA GLY A 204 -17.21 -17.07 17.35
C GLY A 204 -18.47 -17.34 18.15
N ALA A 205 -18.71 -18.61 18.52
CA ALA A 205 -18.94 -19.10 19.89
C ALA A 205 -19.34 -20.60 19.90
N VAL A 206 -18.59 -21.38 20.70
CA VAL A 206 -18.85 -22.75 21.20
C VAL A 206 -18.57 -23.95 20.26
N GLN A 207 -18.05 -25.01 20.89
CA GLN A 207 -17.30 -26.17 20.41
C GLN A 207 -18.05 -27.20 19.53
N ASN A 208 -17.25 -27.95 18.77
CA ASN A 208 -17.42 -29.33 18.30
C ASN A 208 -18.55 -29.66 17.32
N ALA A 209 -18.32 -29.45 16.02
CA ALA A 209 -18.62 -30.35 14.88
C ALA A 209 -18.26 -29.65 13.56
N PRO A 210 -17.85 -30.36 12.49
CA PRO A 210 -17.58 -29.75 11.20
C PRO A 210 -18.91 -29.38 10.54
N VAL A 211 -19.33 -28.12 10.67
CA VAL A 211 -20.44 -27.56 9.91
C VAL A 211 -19.90 -27.21 8.51
N PRO A 212 -20.38 -27.85 7.43
CA PRO A 212 -19.96 -27.50 6.07
C PRO A 212 -20.52 -26.12 5.70
N LEU A 213 -19.70 -25.24 5.12
CA LEU A 213 -20.19 -24.00 4.51
C LEU A 213 -21.06 -24.33 3.29
N SER A 214 -22.36 -24.41 3.49
CA SER A 214 -23.31 -24.00 2.47
C SER A 214 -23.38 -22.47 2.52
N LEU A 215 -22.47 -21.79 1.83
CA LEU A 215 -22.67 -20.48 1.17
C LEU A 215 -21.42 -19.81 0.57
N LEU A 216 -20.26 -20.48 0.61
CA LEU A 216 -19.10 -20.10 -0.21
C LEU A 216 -18.84 -21.11 -1.36
N CYS A 217 -19.61 -22.20 -1.42
CA CYS A 217 -19.41 -23.32 -2.34
C CYS A 217 -20.09 -23.19 -3.72
N LEU A 218 -20.74 -22.07 -4.02
CA LEU A 218 -21.24 -21.74 -5.35
C LEU A 218 -20.80 -20.29 -5.55
N TRP A 219 -19.67 -19.97 -6.16
CA TRP A 219 -19.59 -19.66 -7.59
C TRP A 219 -18.15 -19.26 -8.01
N VAL A 220 -17.10 -19.95 -7.53
CA VAL A 220 -15.74 -19.80 -8.11
C VAL A 220 -15.52 -20.78 -9.27
N LYS A 221 -16.55 -20.94 -10.11
CA LYS A 221 -16.50 -21.61 -11.41
C LYS A 221 -17.28 -20.77 -12.41
N ASN A 222 -16.70 -19.65 -12.82
CA ASN A 222 -16.82 -19.08 -14.17
C ASN A 222 -16.04 -17.76 -14.22
N ILE A 223 -14.77 -17.85 -14.63
CA ILE A 223 -13.98 -16.72 -15.09
C ILE A 223 -13.85 -16.89 -16.61
N ILE A 224 -14.20 -15.85 -17.39
CA ILE A 224 -13.52 -15.37 -18.62
C ILE A 224 -14.41 -14.32 -19.36
N PHE A 225 -13.78 -13.18 -19.72
CA PHE A 225 -14.20 -12.01 -20.55
C PHE A 225 -15.50 -11.27 -20.14
N SER A 226 -15.62 -9.93 -20.20
CA SER A 226 -15.11 -8.91 -21.14
C SER A 226 -15.25 -7.53 -20.49
N VAL A 227 -14.35 -6.58 -20.79
CA VAL A 227 -14.72 -5.28 -21.39
C VAL A 227 -13.56 -4.85 -22.30
N SER A 228 -13.77 -4.97 -23.61
CA SER A 228 -13.16 -4.10 -24.63
C SER A 228 -13.94 -2.79 -24.71
#